data_AF-A0A1M7SUU6-F1
#
_entry.id   AF-A0A1M7SUU6-F1
#
_cell.length_a   1.000
_cell.length_b   1.000
_cell.length_c   1.000
_cell.angle_alpha   90.00
_cell.angle_beta   90.00
_cell.angle_gamma   90.00
#
_symmetry.space_group_name_H-M   'P 1'
#
loop_
_entity.id
_entity.type
_entity.pdbx_description
1 polymer ?
#
loop_
_entity_poly.entity_id
_entity_poly.type
_entity_poly.pdbx_seq_one_letter_code
_entity_poly.pdbx_strand_id
1 'polypeptide(L)'
;MAGKSPRSWTDSIEETLIAVILGAMTLLTFANVAARYMGSNILWALEATSFLFAWLVLLGASYAVKKRAHLGVDVAVDMLPPGPRRILGLAAAAACIVYAALLLKGGWDYWANFANLPATEGRWFPLGLEERVREKGWYEVNDIDMPAFLNPFFANWFNEGEPYEKIPRLIPYFAMPLSMTLLLLRFVQAALAIARGAQDRLIASHEAEDMIDAARPARPAAED
;
A
#
# COMPACT_ATOMS: atom_id res chain seq x y z
N MET A 1 1.63 25.96 -19.97
CA MET A 1 2.32 24.66 -19.78
C MET A 1 2.70 24.55 -18.32
N ALA A 2 1.90 23.85 -17.51
CA ALA A 2 2.16 23.68 -16.08
C ALA A 2 3.37 22.76 -15.90
N GLY A 3 4.47 23.29 -15.37
CA GLY A 3 5.66 22.50 -15.05
C GLY A 3 5.30 21.44 -14.01
N LYS A 4 5.33 20.16 -14.40
CA LYS A 4 5.29 19.05 -13.44
C LYS A 4 6.37 19.29 -12.40
N SER A 5 6.01 19.23 -11.11
CA SER A 5 7.01 19.30 -10.04
C SER A 5 8.08 18.21 -10.29
N PRO A 6 9.35 18.48 -9.97
CA PRO A 6 10.40 17.49 -10.14
C PRO A 6 10.04 16.24 -9.34
N ARG A 7 10.04 15.09 -10.01
CA ARG A 7 9.72 13.79 -9.40
C ARG A 7 10.63 13.58 -8.20
N SER A 8 10.05 13.35 -7.02
CA SER A 8 10.82 12.91 -5.86
C SER A 8 11.40 11.53 -6.17
N TRP A 9 12.64 11.26 -5.76
CA TRP A 9 13.25 9.94 -5.88
C TRP A 9 12.36 8.82 -5.30
N THR A 10 11.63 9.13 -4.22
CA THR A 10 10.67 8.19 -3.61
C THR A 10 9.46 7.90 -4.48
N ASP A 11 9.01 8.84 -5.32
CA ASP A 11 7.91 8.62 -6.28
C ASP A 11 8.35 7.60 -7.33
N SER A 12 9.56 7.77 -7.87
CA SER A 12 10.08 6.90 -8.91
C SER A 12 10.22 5.45 -8.44
N ILE A 13 10.63 5.24 -7.18
CA ILE A 13 10.73 3.89 -6.62
C ILE A 13 9.35 3.25 -6.46
N GLU A 14 8.37 3.96 -5.89
CA GLU A 14 7.01 3.43 -5.67
C GLU A 14 6.31 3.16 -7.00
N GLU A 15 6.38 4.09 -7.95
CA GLU A 15 5.82 3.93 -9.30
C GLU A 15 6.47 2.74 -10.03
N THR A 16 7.80 2.61 -9.95
CA THR A 16 8.52 1.49 -10.58
C THR A 16 8.15 0.17 -9.93
N LEU A 17 8.07 0.11 -8.60
CA LEU A 17 7.70 -1.11 -7.87
C LEU A 17 6.27 -1.56 -8.25
N ILE A 18 5.30 -0.64 -8.25
CA ILE A 18 3.91 -0.92 -8.66
C ILE A 18 3.88 -1.38 -10.13
N ALA A 19 4.61 -0.72 -11.03
CA ALA A 19 4.68 -1.10 -12.44
C ALA A 19 5.31 -2.48 -12.65
N VAL A 20 6.37 -2.81 -11.90
CA VAL A 20 7.03 -4.12 -11.93
C VAL A 20 6.09 -5.21 -11.43
N ILE A 21 5.38 -4.99 -10.32
CA ILE A 21 4.40 -5.94 -9.78
C ILE A 21 3.30 -6.20 -10.82
N LEU A 22 2.72 -5.13 -11.38
CA LEU A 22 1.68 -5.24 -12.40
C LEU A 22 2.18 -5.98 -13.65
N GLY A 23 3.36 -5.62 -14.16
CA GLY A 23 3.97 -6.29 -15.30
C GLY A 23 4.27 -7.76 -15.04
N ALA A 24 4.78 -8.09 -13.86
CA ALA A 24 5.03 -9.47 -13.45
C ALA A 24 3.74 -10.29 -13.39
N MET A 25 2.66 -9.73 -12.83
CA MET A 25 1.34 -10.37 -12.83
C MET A 25 0.83 -10.61 -14.25
N THR A 26 0.91 -9.61 -15.13
CA THR A 26 0.46 -9.73 -16.52
C THR A 26 1.26 -10.79 -17.26
N LEU A 27 2.59 -10.80 -17.13
CA LEU A 27 3.43 -11.80 -17.77
C LEU A 27 3.18 -13.20 -17.22
N LEU A 28 3.01 -13.35 -15.91
CA LEU A 28 2.77 -14.64 -15.26
C LEU A 28 1.40 -15.22 -15.67
N THR A 29 0.36 -14.41 -15.64
CA THR A 29 -1.00 -14.82 -16.04
C THR A 29 -1.05 -15.15 -17.53
N PHE A 30 -0.39 -14.36 -18.38
CA PHE A 30 -0.26 -14.64 -19.81
C PHE A 30 0.51 -15.95 -20.06
N ALA A 31 1.64 -16.15 -19.40
CA ALA A 31 2.43 -17.38 -19.50
C ALA A 31 1.61 -18.61 -19.07
N ASN A 32 0.81 -18.49 -18.01
CA ASN A 32 -0.06 -19.58 -17.56
C ASN A 32 -1.16 -19.90 -18.59
N VAL A 33 -1.72 -18.89 -19.26
CA VAL A 33 -2.67 -19.11 -20.37
C VAL A 33 -1.98 -19.80 -21.55
N ALA A 34 -0.80 -19.34 -21.95
CA ALA A 34 -0.03 -19.97 -23.02
C ALA A 34 0.32 -21.43 -22.71
N ALA A 35 0.77 -21.72 -21.48
CA ALA A 35 1.07 -23.07 -21.01
C ALA A 35 -0.13 -24.01 -21.15
N ARG A 36 -1.35 -23.52 -20.82
CA ARG A 36 -2.61 -24.27 -20.96
C ARG A 36 -2.93 -24.63 -22.41
N TYR A 37 -2.67 -23.72 -23.34
CA TYR A 37 -2.83 -24.02 -24.77
C TYR A 37 -1.86 -25.09 -25.26
N MET A 38 -0.70 -25.24 -24.62
CA MET A 38 0.29 -26.26 -24.92
C MET A 38 0.07 -27.58 -24.17
N GLY A 39 -1.05 -27.74 -23.45
CA GLY A 39 -1.37 -28.94 -22.68
C GLY A 39 -0.63 -29.07 -21.34
N SER A 40 0.02 -28.00 -20.88
CA SER A 40 0.69 -27.92 -19.57
C SER A 40 0.01 -26.87 -18.67
N ASN A 41 0.44 -26.69 -17.43
CA ASN A 41 -0.05 -25.60 -16.58
C ASN A 41 1.02 -25.14 -15.59
N ILE A 42 0.95 -23.89 -15.16
CA ILE A 42 1.84 -23.33 -14.13
C ILE A 42 1.06 -23.35 -12.81
N LEU A 43 1.20 -24.43 -12.04
CA LEU A 43 0.47 -24.66 -10.78
C LEU A 43 0.54 -23.44 -9.83
N TRP A 44 1.74 -22.92 -9.64
CA TRP A 44 2.01 -21.80 -8.72
C TRP A 44 1.58 -20.42 -9.24
N ALA A 45 1.20 -20.29 -10.52
CA ALA A 45 0.89 -18.98 -11.10
C ALA A 45 -0.29 -18.30 -10.43
N LEU A 46 -1.31 -19.06 -10.02
CA LEU A 46 -2.50 -18.51 -9.35
C LEU A 46 -2.15 -17.96 -7.96
N GLU A 47 -1.42 -18.73 -7.17
CA GLU A 47 -1.00 -18.33 -5.83
C GLU A 47 -0.06 -17.11 -5.89
N ALA A 48 0.95 -17.14 -6.78
CA ALA A 48 1.87 -16.02 -6.95
C ALA A 48 1.17 -14.74 -7.44
N THR A 49 0.25 -14.84 -8.39
CA THR A 49 -0.53 -13.68 -8.85
C THR A 49 -1.40 -13.10 -7.73
N SER A 50 -1.95 -13.95 -6.87
CA SER A 50 -2.76 -13.52 -5.73
C SER A 50 -1.93 -12.73 -4.71
N PHE A 51 -0.71 -13.19 -4.41
CA PHE A 51 0.21 -12.44 -3.55
C PHE A 51 0.69 -11.14 -4.18
N LEU A 52 1.04 -11.15 -5.47
CA LEU A 52 1.42 -9.93 -6.20
C LEU A 52 0.27 -8.92 -6.23
N PHE A 53 -0.98 -9.37 -6.40
CA PHE A 53 -2.16 -8.50 -6.33
C PHE A 53 -2.32 -7.89 -4.94
N ALA A 54 -2.15 -8.67 -3.87
CA ALA A 54 -2.18 -8.15 -2.50
C ALA A 54 -1.08 -7.09 -2.30
N TRP A 55 0.15 -7.34 -2.75
CA TRP A 55 1.24 -6.35 -2.74
C TRP A 55 0.87 -5.08 -3.51
N LEU A 56 0.31 -5.22 -4.71
CA LEU A 56 -0.13 -4.11 -5.57
C LEU A 56 -1.18 -3.24 -4.86
N VAL A 57 -2.20 -3.86 -4.26
CA VAL A 57 -3.28 -3.14 -3.56
C VAL A 57 -2.75 -2.42 -2.33
N LEU A 58 -1.94 -3.10 -1.51
CA LEU A 58 -1.43 -2.54 -0.26
C LEU A 58 -0.46 -1.37 -0.50
N LEU A 59 0.48 -1.52 -1.43
CA LEU A 59 1.40 -0.45 -1.82
C LEU A 59 0.68 0.67 -2.59
N GLY A 60 -0.25 0.30 -3.48
CA GLY A 60 -1.07 1.23 -4.25
C GLY A 60 -1.93 2.12 -3.37
N ALA A 61 -2.49 1.59 -2.28
CA ALA A 61 -3.28 2.37 -1.33
C ALA A 61 -2.46 3.48 -0.66
N SER A 62 -1.23 3.17 -0.24
CA SER A 62 -0.29 4.17 0.30
C SER A 62 0.08 5.23 -0.74
N TYR A 63 0.40 4.79 -1.95
CA TYR A 63 0.75 5.68 -3.06
C TYR A 63 -0.42 6.61 -3.46
N ALA A 64 -1.66 6.11 -3.42
CA ALA A 64 -2.85 6.91 -3.67
C ALA A 64 -3.05 8.03 -2.63
N VAL A 65 -2.71 7.80 -1.36
CA VAL A 65 -2.70 8.88 -0.33
C VAL A 65 -1.70 9.97 -0.71
N LYS A 66 -0.49 9.58 -1.13
CA LYS A 66 0.57 10.52 -1.51
C LYS A 66 0.16 11.40 -2.69
N LYS A 67 -0.48 10.81 -3.71
CA LYS A 67 -0.99 11.53 -4.89
C LYS A 67 -2.37 12.16 -4.67
N ARG A 68 -2.95 12.01 -3.47
CA ARG A 68 -4.29 12.49 -3.10
C ARG A 68 -5.38 12.00 -4.08
N ALA A 69 -5.21 10.79 -4.58
CA ALA A 69 -6.04 10.16 -5.60
C ALA A 69 -7.19 9.32 -5.01
N HIS A 70 -7.38 9.34 -3.69
CA HIS A 70 -8.55 8.72 -3.06
C HIS A 70 -9.80 9.53 -3.41
N LEU A 71 -10.88 8.84 -3.76
CA LEU A 71 -12.15 9.49 -4.07
C LEU A 71 -12.75 10.11 -2.80
N GLY A 72 -13.16 11.36 -2.89
CA GLY A 72 -13.70 12.14 -1.77
C GLY A 72 -14.93 12.93 -2.18
N VAL A 73 -15.93 12.96 -1.31
CA VAL A 73 -17.08 13.84 -1.47
C VAL A 73 -16.70 15.21 -0.90
N ASP A 74 -16.10 16.05 -1.73
CA ASP A 74 -15.59 17.36 -1.31
C ASP A 74 -16.69 18.45 -1.23
N VAL A 75 -17.88 18.20 -1.82
CA VAL A 75 -18.96 19.20 -1.96
C VAL A 75 -19.34 19.85 -0.62
N ALA A 76 -19.50 19.05 0.44
CA ALA A 76 -19.84 19.58 1.77
C ALA A 76 -18.68 20.35 2.42
N VAL A 77 -17.44 20.01 2.09
CA VAL A 77 -16.23 20.64 2.63
C VAL A 77 -15.93 21.96 1.92
N ASP A 78 -16.25 22.05 0.63
CA ASP A 78 -16.05 23.26 -0.18
C ASP A 78 -17.02 24.39 0.17
N MET A 79 -18.14 24.09 0.84
CA MET A 79 -19.08 25.10 1.36
C MET A 79 -18.61 25.75 2.67
N LEU A 80 -17.54 25.24 3.30
CA LEU A 80 -17.04 25.75 4.58
C LEU A 80 -16.02 26.89 4.40
N PRO A 81 -16.01 27.91 5.27
CA PRO A 81 -14.96 28.90 5.31
C PRO A 81 -13.60 28.26 5.68
N PRO A 82 -12.46 28.93 5.39
CA PRO A 82 -11.12 28.32 5.46
C PRO A 82 -10.73 27.79 6.86
N GLY A 83 -11.22 28.42 7.93
CA GLY A 83 -10.94 27.98 9.31
C GLY A 83 -11.54 26.59 9.63
N PRO A 84 -12.89 26.44 9.62
CA PRO A 84 -13.56 25.16 9.85
C PRO A 84 -13.14 24.06 8.87
N ARG A 85 -12.89 24.42 7.60
CA ARG A 85 -12.40 23.50 6.59
C ARG A 85 -11.09 22.84 6.99
N ARG A 86 -10.13 23.61 7.49
CA ARG A 86 -8.83 23.10 7.95
C ARG A 86 -8.96 22.22 9.19
N ILE A 87 -9.85 22.59 10.13
CA ILE A 87 -10.12 21.78 11.33
C ILE A 87 -10.69 20.42 10.93
N LEU A 88 -11.65 20.40 9.99
CA LEU A 88 -12.22 19.16 9.46
C LEU A 88 -11.16 18.32 8.74
N GLY A 89 -10.29 18.95 7.94
CA GLY A 89 -9.16 18.28 7.30
C GLY A 89 -8.19 17.64 8.30
N LEU A 90 -7.87 18.33 9.40
CA LEU A 90 -7.04 17.79 10.48
C LEU A 90 -7.74 16.66 11.24
N ALA A 91 -9.04 16.76 11.50
CA ALA A 91 -9.82 15.72 12.14
C ALA A 91 -9.88 14.44 11.28
N ALA A 92 -10.12 14.59 9.98
CA ALA A 92 -10.05 13.49 9.02
C ALA A 92 -8.65 12.87 8.98
N ALA A 93 -7.60 13.69 8.95
CA ALA A 93 -6.23 13.21 8.96
C ALA A 93 -5.90 12.44 10.24
N ALA A 94 -6.34 12.92 11.40
CA ALA A 94 -6.19 12.23 12.67
C ALA A 94 -6.90 10.86 12.67
N ALA A 95 -8.13 10.80 12.16
CA ALA A 95 -8.86 9.54 12.04
C ALA A 95 -8.13 8.54 11.11
N CYS A 96 -7.62 9.01 9.96
CA CYS A 96 -6.82 8.19 9.05
C CYS A 96 -5.50 7.72 9.68
N ILE A 97 -4.82 8.56 10.47
CA ILE A 97 -3.60 8.18 11.20
C ILE A 97 -3.91 7.09 12.22
N VAL A 98 -4.98 7.24 13.01
CA VAL A 98 -5.41 6.22 13.98
C VAL A 98 -5.71 4.91 13.27
N TYR A 99 -6.48 4.96 12.18
CA TYR A 99 -6.79 3.77 11.39
C TYR A 99 -5.53 3.10 10.81
N ALA A 100 -4.61 3.87 10.21
CA ALA A 100 -3.37 3.35 9.68
C ALA A 100 -2.45 2.78 10.76
N ALA A 101 -2.43 3.36 11.96
CA ALA A 101 -1.69 2.83 13.10
C ALA A 101 -2.27 1.48 13.57
N LEU A 102 -3.60 1.34 13.62
CA LEU A 102 -4.26 0.07 13.94
C LEU A 102 -3.97 -1.00 12.88
N LEU A 103 -3.98 -0.63 11.60
CA LEU A 103 -3.60 -1.57 10.53
C LEU A 103 -2.13 -1.96 10.60
N LEU A 104 -1.23 -1.03 10.92
CA LEU A 104 0.19 -1.32 11.10
C LEU A 104 0.40 -2.31 12.26
N LYS A 105 -0.28 -2.08 13.37
CA LYS A 105 -0.26 -2.99 14.53
C LYS A 105 -0.73 -4.39 14.12
N GLY A 106 -1.89 -4.51 13.48
CA GLY A 106 -2.42 -5.80 13.02
C GLY A 106 -1.52 -6.48 11.98
N GLY A 107 -0.96 -5.72 11.04
CA GLY A 107 -0.05 -6.21 10.02
C GLY A 107 1.29 -6.68 10.59
N TRP A 108 1.83 -5.96 11.58
CA TRP A 108 3.02 -6.37 12.33
C TRP A 108 2.77 -7.65 13.11
N ASP A 109 1.73 -7.69 13.96
CA ASP A 109 1.45 -8.86 14.81
C ASP A 109 1.22 -10.12 14.00
N TYR A 110 0.52 -10.00 12.87
CA TYR A 110 0.27 -11.12 12.01
C TYR A 110 1.56 -11.62 11.33
N TRP A 111 2.38 -10.70 10.81
CA TRP A 111 3.62 -11.03 10.10
C TRP A 111 4.76 -11.49 11.02
N ALA A 112 4.92 -10.85 12.18
CA ALA A 112 6.02 -11.08 13.12
C ALA A 112 6.15 -12.55 13.54
N ASN A 113 5.02 -13.23 13.73
CA ASN A 113 5.00 -14.67 14.05
C ASN A 113 5.70 -15.53 12.98
N PHE A 114 5.56 -15.18 11.69
CA PHE A 114 6.23 -15.89 10.59
C PHE A 114 7.71 -15.50 10.46
N ALA A 115 8.11 -14.39 11.07
CA ALA A 115 9.50 -13.95 11.13
C ALA A 115 10.22 -14.43 12.41
N ASN A 116 9.56 -15.23 13.24
CA ASN A 116 10.02 -15.59 14.59
C ASN A 116 10.37 -14.36 15.44
N LEU A 117 9.64 -13.26 15.21
CA LEU A 117 9.76 -12.01 15.94
C LEU A 117 8.61 -11.86 16.94
N PRO A 118 8.83 -11.14 18.06
CA PRO A 118 7.78 -10.87 19.02
C PRO A 118 6.69 -9.98 18.42
N ALA A 119 5.43 -10.43 18.52
CA ALA A 119 4.27 -9.60 18.25
C ALA A 119 4.04 -8.58 19.39
N THR A 120 3.19 -7.59 19.13
CA THR A 120 2.82 -6.60 20.15
C THR A 120 1.68 -7.10 21.03
N GLU A 121 1.78 -6.84 22.32
CA GLU A 121 0.71 -7.14 23.28
C GLU A 121 -0.43 -6.11 23.18
N GLY A 122 -1.62 -6.50 23.64
CA GLY A 122 -2.80 -5.64 23.68
C GLY A 122 -3.66 -5.74 22.41
N ARG A 123 -4.98 -5.53 22.54
CA ARG A 123 -5.90 -5.67 21.41
C ARG A 123 -5.80 -4.51 20.41
N TRP A 124 -5.81 -3.28 20.93
CA TRP A 124 -5.89 -2.06 20.13
C TRP A 124 -4.57 -1.28 20.12
N PHE A 125 -3.87 -1.24 21.27
CA PHE A 125 -2.62 -0.50 21.42
C PHE A 125 -1.49 -1.46 21.76
N PRO A 126 -0.27 -1.24 21.25
CA PRO A 126 0.91 -2.01 21.63
C PRO A 126 1.28 -1.67 23.06
N LEU A 127 0.93 -2.54 24.01
CA LEU A 127 1.22 -2.35 25.44
C LEU A 127 2.59 -2.92 25.85
N GLY A 128 3.18 -3.73 24.98
CA GLY A 128 4.43 -4.44 25.22
C GLY A 128 4.78 -5.34 24.03
N LEU A 129 5.85 -6.12 24.19
CA LEU A 129 6.23 -7.19 23.27
C LEU A 129 5.95 -8.53 23.96
N GLU A 130 5.43 -9.48 23.19
CA GLU A 130 5.15 -10.82 23.73
C GLU A 130 6.44 -11.49 24.23
N GLU A 131 6.42 -11.96 25.48
CA GLU A 131 7.55 -12.68 26.09
C GLU A 131 7.72 -14.11 25.55
N ARG A 132 6.64 -14.73 25.06
CA ARG A 132 6.64 -16.08 24.47
C ARG A 132 6.23 -16.03 23.01
N VAL A 133 7.22 -15.98 22.13
CA VAL A 133 7.00 -16.00 20.68
C VAL A 133 6.48 -17.37 20.26
N ARG A 134 5.34 -17.40 19.56
CA ARG A 134 4.86 -18.61 18.89
C ARG A 134 5.48 -18.64 17.49
N GLU A 135 6.67 -19.21 17.40
CA GLU A 135 7.42 -19.32 16.17
C GLU A 135 6.65 -20.09 15.10
N LYS A 136 6.50 -19.45 13.94
CA LYS A 136 5.78 -19.97 12.77
C LYS A 136 6.61 -19.80 11.50
N GLY A 137 7.91 -19.61 11.61
CA GLY A 137 8.83 -19.49 10.47
C GLY A 137 8.78 -20.67 9.53
N TRP A 138 8.49 -21.87 10.05
CA TRP A 138 8.30 -23.11 9.28
C TRP A 138 7.05 -23.14 8.39
N TYR A 139 6.13 -22.16 8.48
CA TYR A 139 4.94 -22.15 7.64
C TYR A 139 5.26 -21.74 6.20
N GLU A 140 4.87 -22.59 5.27
CA GLU A 140 5.07 -22.38 3.83
C GLU A 140 3.76 -22.02 3.12
N VAL A 141 3.91 -21.49 1.90
CA VAL A 141 2.79 -21.36 0.94
C VAL A 141 2.47 -22.72 0.31
N ASN A 142 1.43 -22.79 -0.53
CA ASN A 142 0.95 -24.09 -1.01
C ASN A 142 1.67 -24.56 -2.27
N ASP A 143 1.89 -23.66 -3.22
CA ASP A 143 2.23 -24.03 -4.60
C ASP A 143 3.60 -23.52 -5.04
N ILE A 144 4.06 -22.36 -4.56
CA ILE A 144 5.30 -21.72 -5.04
C ILE A 144 6.55 -22.38 -4.45
N ASP A 145 7.32 -23.07 -5.29
CA ASP A 145 8.57 -23.75 -4.91
C ASP A 145 9.64 -22.79 -4.39
N MET A 146 10.39 -23.24 -3.39
CA MET A 146 11.51 -22.47 -2.84
C MET A 146 12.73 -22.50 -3.79
N PRO A 147 13.24 -21.35 -4.27
CA PRO A 147 14.43 -21.33 -5.10
C PRO A 147 15.66 -21.86 -4.34
N ALA A 148 16.41 -22.77 -4.96
CA ALA A 148 17.55 -23.46 -4.32
C ALA A 148 18.62 -22.50 -3.78
N PHE A 149 18.81 -21.34 -4.41
CA PHE A 149 19.80 -20.35 -3.96
C PHE A 149 19.35 -19.55 -2.72
N LEU A 150 18.04 -19.46 -2.46
CA LEU A 150 17.49 -18.78 -1.28
C LEU A 150 17.31 -19.74 -0.10
N ASN A 151 17.11 -21.03 -0.37
CA ASN A 151 16.78 -22.02 0.64
C ASN A 151 17.77 -22.03 1.82
N PRO A 152 19.11 -22.09 1.61
CA PRO A 152 20.07 -22.11 2.71
C PRO A 152 20.00 -20.87 3.60
N PHE A 153 19.68 -19.70 3.04
CA PHE A 153 19.56 -18.47 3.83
C PHE A 153 18.34 -18.54 4.75
N PHE A 154 17.17 -18.85 4.19
CA PHE A 154 15.93 -18.87 4.96
C PHE A 154 15.85 -20.04 5.93
N ALA A 155 16.31 -21.23 5.54
CA ALA A 155 16.31 -22.41 6.38
C ALA A 155 17.11 -22.16 7.69
N ASN A 156 18.33 -21.62 7.56
CA ASN A 156 19.21 -21.36 8.70
C ASN A 156 18.68 -20.25 9.62
N TRP A 157 17.98 -19.25 9.09
CA TRP A 157 17.51 -18.11 9.88
C TRP A 157 16.12 -18.28 10.48
N PHE A 158 15.23 -19.00 9.80
CA PHE A 158 13.80 -19.02 10.11
C PHE A 158 13.21 -20.43 10.30
N ASN A 159 13.95 -21.49 9.96
CA ASN A 159 13.45 -22.87 9.98
C ASN A 159 14.40 -23.85 10.70
N GLU A 160 15.19 -23.38 11.65
CA GLU A 160 16.11 -24.24 12.44
C GLU A 160 17.09 -25.08 11.59
N GLY A 161 17.37 -24.65 10.36
CA GLY A 161 18.22 -25.36 9.41
C GLY A 161 17.49 -26.38 8.51
N GLU A 162 16.20 -26.63 8.74
CA GLU A 162 15.39 -27.50 7.88
C GLU A 162 15.09 -26.82 6.54
N PRO A 163 15.27 -27.51 5.40
CA PRO A 163 15.02 -26.93 4.10
C PRO A 163 13.53 -26.72 3.85
N TYR A 164 13.19 -25.62 3.19
CA TYR A 164 11.82 -25.33 2.77
C TYR A 164 11.47 -26.08 1.48
N GLU A 165 10.26 -26.65 1.36
CA GLU A 165 9.76 -27.17 0.09
C GLU A 165 9.18 -26.02 -0.75
N LYS A 166 8.33 -25.20 -0.15
CA LYS A 166 7.71 -24.01 -0.73
C LYS A 166 8.22 -22.74 -0.05
N ILE A 167 8.05 -21.58 -0.70
CA ILE A 167 8.51 -20.32 -0.10
C ILE A 167 7.82 -20.08 1.27
N PRO A 168 8.56 -19.57 2.28
CA PRO A 168 7.97 -19.30 3.58
C PRO A 168 6.93 -18.17 3.49
N ARG A 169 5.82 -18.29 4.23
CA ARG A 169 4.74 -17.27 4.28
C ARG A 169 5.23 -15.90 4.70
N LEU A 170 6.34 -15.86 5.45
CA LEU A 170 7.12 -14.68 5.78
C LEU A 170 7.28 -13.71 4.59
N ILE A 171 7.62 -14.23 3.41
CA ILE A 171 7.96 -13.44 2.23
C ILE A 171 6.73 -12.70 1.68
N PRO A 172 5.66 -13.38 1.23
CA PRO A 172 4.50 -12.68 0.69
C PRO A 172 3.81 -11.81 1.75
N TYR A 173 3.85 -12.20 3.03
CA TYR A 173 3.16 -11.46 4.09
C TYR A 173 3.90 -10.20 4.53
N PHE A 174 5.17 -10.04 4.18
CA PHE A 174 5.94 -8.83 4.48
C PHE A 174 5.33 -7.55 3.89
N ALA A 175 4.53 -7.66 2.83
CA ALA A 175 3.75 -6.54 2.30
C ALA A 175 2.90 -5.84 3.34
N MET A 176 2.36 -6.56 4.33
CA MET A 176 1.47 -6.00 5.34
C MET A 176 2.18 -4.94 6.19
N PRO A 177 3.20 -5.27 7.01
CA PRO A 177 3.86 -4.26 7.84
C PRO A 177 4.54 -3.17 6.99
N LEU A 178 5.13 -3.51 5.85
CA LEU A 178 5.77 -2.54 4.96
C LEU A 178 4.77 -1.50 4.46
N SER A 179 3.66 -1.95 3.86
CA SER A 179 2.68 -1.05 3.25
C SER A 179 1.94 -0.23 4.29
N MET A 180 1.62 -0.82 5.45
CA MET A 180 0.96 -0.08 6.54
C MET A 180 1.88 0.98 7.14
N THR A 181 3.19 0.71 7.22
CA THR A 181 4.17 1.72 7.63
C THR A 181 4.19 2.88 6.65
N LEU A 182 4.26 2.59 5.34
CA LEU A 182 4.21 3.63 4.31
C LEU A 182 2.90 4.42 4.38
N LEU A 183 1.76 3.75 4.51
CA LEU A 183 0.44 4.38 4.63
C LEU A 183 0.36 5.33 5.83
N LEU A 184 0.82 4.90 7.01
CA LEU A 184 0.88 5.73 8.21
C LEU A 184 1.75 6.96 7.97
N LEU A 185 2.95 6.79 7.39
CA LEU A 185 3.84 7.89 7.05
C LEU A 185 3.19 8.88 6.07
N ARG A 186 2.42 8.42 5.08
CA ARG A 186 1.71 9.30 4.14
C ARG A 186 0.62 10.10 4.82
N PHE A 187 -0.15 9.50 5.72
CA PHE A 187 -1.16 10.25 6.47
C PHE A 187 -0.53 11.27 7.44
N VAL A 188 0.58 10.93 8.10
CA VAL A 188 1.34 11.90 8.92
C VAL A 188 1.86 13.05 8.08
N GLN A 189 2.45 12.77 6.90
CA GLN A 189 2.90 13.81 5.96
C GLN A 189 1.75 14.71 5.51
N ALA A 190 0.59 14.12 5.19
CA ALA A 190 -0.59 14.86 4.79
C ALA A 190 -1.10 15.75 5.93
N ALA A 191 -1.22 15.21 7.15
CA ALA A 191 -1.61 15.95 8.34
C ALA A 191 -0.66 17.12 8.64
N LEU A 192 0.66 16.90 8.54
CA LEU A 192 1.66 17.96 8.73
C LEU A 192 1.55 19.05 7.68
N ALA A 193 1.29 18.70 6.43
CA ALA A 193 1.08 19.68 5.37
C ALA A 193 -0.23 20.47 5.56
N ILE A 194 -1.29 19.87 6.12
CA ILE A 194 -2.50 20.60 6.55
C ILE A 194 -2.21 21.51 7.76
N ALA A 195 -1.44 21.01 8.72
CA ALA A 195 -1.04 21.75 9.91
C ALA A 195 -0.12 22.93 9.58
N ARG A 196 0.65 22.87 8.49
CA ARG A 196 1.49 23.98 8.00
C ARG A 196 0.75 24.94 7.05
N GLY A 197 -0.50 24.65 6.69
CA GLY A 197 -1.27 25.45 5.75
C GLY A 197 -0.81 25.31 4.29
N ALA A 198 -0.05 24.26 3.96
CA ALA A 198 0.35 23.96 2.58
C ALA A 198 -0.79 23.31 1.77
N GLN A 199 -1.83 22.84 2.44
CA GLN A 199 -3.06 22.28 1.87
C GLN A 199 -4.17 22.32 2.93
N ASP A 200 -5.43 22.30 2.50
CA ASP A 200 -6.56 22.34 3.45
C ASP A 200 -7.33 21.00 3.54
N ARG A 201 -7.00 20.03 2.68
CA ARG A 201 -7.70 18.74 2.54
C ARG A 201 -6.76 17.59 2.18
N LEU A 202 -7.17 16.37 2.52
CA LEU A 202 -6.44 15.13 2.21
C LEU A 202 -6.58 14.68 0.75
N ILE A 203 -7.72 14.99 0.13
CA ILE A 203 -8.10 14.55 -1.22
C ILE A 203 -7.94 15.72 -2.19
N ALA A 204 -7.46 15.46 -3.40
CA ALA A 204 -7.40 16.46 -4.45
C ALA A 204 -8.73 16.50 -5.19
N SER A 205 -9.34 17.68 -5.22
CA SER A 205 -10.59 17.90 -5.94
C SER A 205 -10.30 18.30 -7.39
N HIS A 206 -9.58 17.45 -8.13
CA HIS A 206 -9.40 17.71 -9.57
C HIS A 206 -10.75 17.63 -10.32
N GLU A 207 -11.69 16.81 -9.87
CA GLU A 207 -13.05 16.78 -10.45
C GLU A 207 -13.84 18.08 -10.19
N ALA A 208 -13.65 18.74 -9.04
CA ALA A 208 -14.31 20.02 -8.79
C ALA A 208 -13.74 21.14 -9.66
N GLU A 209 -12.42 21.14 -9.93
CA GLU A 209 -11.80 22.10 -10.84
C GLU A 209 -12.32 21.92 -12.28
N ASP A 210 -12.38 20.68 -12.78
CA ASP A 210 -12.90 20.37 -14.11
C ASP A 210 -14.41 20.68 -14.26
N MET A 211 -15.23 20.42 -13.23
CA MET A 211 -16.66 20.78 -13.21
C MET A 211 -16.88 22.30 -13.14
N ILE A 212 -16.02 23.04 -12.43
CA ILE A 212 -16.08 24.51 -12.36
C ILE A 212 -15.67 25.12 -13.72
N ASP A 213 -14.64 24.57 -14.37
CA ASP A 213 -14.23 25.02 -15.70
C ASP A 213 -15.27 24.67 -16.78
N ALA A 214 -15.94 23.51 -16.68
CA ALA A 214 -17.04 23.15 -17.57
C ALA A 214 -18.33 23.97 -17.33
N ALA A 215 -18.55 24.45 -16.10
CA ALA A 215 -19.68 25.30 -15.73
C ALA A 215 -19.42 26.81 -15.99
N ARG A 216 -18.20 27.19 -16.42
CA ARG A 216 -17.86 28.57 -16.74
C ARG A 216 -18.53 28.95 -18.06
N PRO A 217 -19.43 29.95 -18.10
CA PRO A 217 -20.03 30.37 -19.37
C PRO A 217 -18.93 30.85 -20.31
N ALA A 218 -18.97 30.39 -21.56
CA ALA A 218 -18.07 30.84 -22.62
C ALA A 218 -18.04 32.36 -22.62
N ARG A 219 -16.85 32.94 -22.42
CA ARG A 219 -16.64 34.38 -22.42
C ARG A 219 -17.15 34.89 -23.78
N PRO A 220 -18.08 35.86 -23.86
CA PRO A 220 -18.52 36.38 -25.13
C PRO A 220 -17.27 36.87 -25.88
N ALA A 221 -17.10 36.37 -27.11
CA ALA A 221 -16.05 36.85 -27.99
C ALA A 221 -16.20 38.37 -28.07
N ALA A 222 -15.14 39.10 -27.72
CA ALA A 222 -15.10 40.53 -27.95
C ALA A 222 -15.24 40.72 -29.46
N GLU A 223 -16.38 41.27 -29.88
CA GLU A 223 -16.57 41.80 -31.23
C GLU A 223 -15.73 43.07 -31.34
N ASP A 224 -14.70 43.03 -32.19
CA ASP A 224 -14.01 44.20 -32.74
C ASP A 224 -14.18 44.18 -34.28
#